data_AF-A0A848MY80-F1
#
_entry.id   AF-A0A848MY80-F1
#
_cell.length_a   1.000
_cell.length_b   1.000
_cell.length_c   1.000
_cell.angle_alpha   90.00
_cell.angle_beta   90.00
_cell.angle_gamma   90.00
#
_symmetry.space_group_name_H-M   'P 1'
#
loop_
_entity.id
_entity.type
_entity.pdbx_description
1 polymer ?
#
loop_
_entity_poly.entity_id
_entity_poly.type
_entity_poly.pdbx_seq_one_letter_code
_entity_poly.pdbx_strand_id
1 'polypeptide(L)'
;MTEWYLLLLVISLFVVAYIPRVFPMLYFTHRKVPKWFSEWMKYVPVALFAALSFKDVFITHEHLDIAWNIKIVAMLFVAGVAYKTRSMALSVITGLASVFLLSML
;
A
#
# COMPACT_ATOMS: atom_id res chain seq x y z
N MET A 1 -24.25 -23.71 -14.60
CA MET A 1 -24.99 -22.60 -13.94
C MET A 1 -24.02 -21.43 -13.74
N THR A 2 -23.40 -20.91 -14.80
CA THR A 2 -22.09 -20.21 -14.64
C THR A 2 -22.04 -18.84 -15.29
N GLU A 3 -22.88 -18.58 -16.29
CA GLU A 3 -22.81 -17.35 -17.11
C GLU A 3 -23.58 -16.19 -16.45
N TRP A 4 -24.72 -16.51 -15.82
CA TRP A 4 -25.55 -15.53 -15.14
C TRP A 4 -24.88 -14.94 -13.88
N TYR A 5 -24.08 -15.76 -13.18
CA TYR A 5 -23.31 -15.31 -12.02
C TYR A 5 -22.23 -14.32 -12.41
N LEU A 6 -21.56 -14.52 -13.55
CA LEU A 6 -20.54 -13.58 -14.03
C LEU A 6 -21.16 -12.21 -14.36
N LEU A 7 -22.33 -12.19 -15.01
CA LEU A 7 -23.04 -10.94 -15.30
C LEU A 7 -23.47 -10.22 -14.00
N LEU A 8 -24.01 -10.94 -13.03
CA LEU A 8 -24.35 -10.39 -11.71
C LEU A 8 -23.11 -9.85 -10.97
N LEU A 9 -21.98 -10.56 -11.05
CA LEU A 9 -20.72 -10.16 -10.40
C LEU A 9 -20.16 -8.89 -11.04
N VAL A 10 -20.18 -8.79 -12.38
CA VAL A 10 -19.75 -7.60 -13.12
C VAL A 10 -20.63 -6.39 -12.79
N ILE A 11 -21.96 -6.56 -12.77
CA ILE A 11 -22.89 -5.47 -12.41
C ILE A 11 -22.68 -5.06 -10.95
N SER A 12 -22.53 -6.01 -10.04
CA SER A 12 -22.29 -5.74 -8.63
C SER A 12 -20.95 -5.01 -8.40
N LEU A 13 -19.89 -5.45 -9.08
CA LEU A 13 -18.57 -4.79 -9.04
C LEU A 13 -18.64 -3.37 -9.59
N PHE A 14 -19.37 -3.17 -10.70
CA PHE A 14 -19.59 -1.86 -11.28
C PHE A 14 -20.30 -0.93 -10.28
N VAL A 15 -21.40 -1.38 -9.67
CA VAL A 15 -22.14 -0.59 -8.68
C VAL A 15 -21.25 -0.24 -7.47
N VAL A 16 -20.54 -1.22 -6.91
CA VAL A 16 -19.67 -1.01 -5.73
C VAL A 16 -18.47 -0.12 -6.04
N ALA A 17 -17.91 -0.14 -7.25
CA ALA A 17 -16.83 0.76 -7.65
C ALA A 17 -17.33 2.17 -8.01
N TYR A 18 -18.55 2.27 -8.55
CA TYR A 18 -19.13 3.53 -9.00
C TYR A 18 -19.65 4.37 -7.83
N ILE A 19 -20.25 3.75 -6.81
CA ILE A 19 -20.74 4.43 -5.60
C ILE A 19 -19.66 5.31 -4.94
N PRO A 20 -18.48 4.80 -4.53
CA PRO A 20 -17.45 5.61 -3.89
C PRO A 20 -16.74 6.57 -4.85
N ARG A 21 -17.00 6.52 -6.16
CA ARG A 21 -16.51 7.51 -7.14
C ARG A 21 -17.48 8.68 -7.28
N VAL A 22 -18.76 8.35 -7.42
CA VAL A 22 -19.84 9.32 -7.63
C VAL A 22 -20.26 9.99 -6.33
N PHE A 23 -20.17 9.30 -5.19
CA PHE A 23 -20.44 9.86 -3.88
C PHE A 23 -19.52 11.06 -3.55
N PRO A 24 -18.18 10.96 -3.64
CA PRO A 24 -17.31 12.12 -3.49
C PRO A 24 -17.56 13.17 -4.58
N MET A 25 -17.78 12.76 -5.84
CA MET A 25 -17.94 13.72 -6.94
C MET A 25 -19.21 14.58 -6.79
N LEU A 26 -20.35 13.98 -6.42
CA LEU A 26 -21.59 14.70 -6.16
C LEU A 26 -21.51 15.51 -4.86
N TYR A 27 -20.92 14.96 -3.79
CA TYR A 27 -20.80 15.63 -2.50
C TYR A 27 -19.81 16.83 -2.55
N PHE A 28 -18.75 16.74 -3.35
CA PHE A 28 -17.74 17.80 -3.51
C PHE A 28 -18.02 18.80 -4.63
N THR A 29 -19.08 18.63 -5.42
CA THR A 29 -19.44 19.60 -6.47
C THR A 29 -19.86 20.96 -5.88
N HIS A 30 -20.42 20.99 -4.66
CA HIS A 30 -20.91 22.22 -4.03
C HIS A 30 -20.19 22.66 -2.74
N ARG A 31 -19.29 21.84 -2.17
CA ARG A 31 -18.53 22.20 -0.96
C ARG A 31 -17.03 22.02 -1.16
N LYS A 32 -16.25 23.00 -0.71
CA LYS A 32 -14.79 22.87 -0.57
C LYS A 32 -14.47 21.63 0.27
N VAL A 33 -13.61 20.76 -0.24
CA VAL A 33 -13.14 19.56 0.47
C VAL A 33 -12.67 19.96 1.86
N PRO A 34 -13.18 19.37 2.96
CA PRO A 34 -12.73 19.73 4.29
C PRO A 34 -11.23 19.45 4.37
N LYS A 35 -10.47 20.45 4.83
CA LYS A 35 -8.99 20.41 4.84
C LYS A 35 -8.46 19.13 5.49
N TRP A 36 -9.08 18.68 6.57
CA TRP A 36 -8.76 17.43 7.27
C TRP A 36 -8.84 16.18 6.37
N PHE A 37 -9.85 16.08 5.49
CA PHE A 37 -10.00 14.94 4.59
C PHE A 37 -8.95 14.95 3.48
N SER A 38 -8.66 16.13 2.92
CA SER A 38 -7.61 16.29 1.92
C SER A 38 -6.22 15.96 2.50
N GLU A 39 -5.94 16.39 3.72
CA GLU A 39 -4.71 16.03 4.43
C GLU A 39 -4.64 14.53 4.72
N TRP A 40 -5.73 13.91 5.20
CA TRP A 40 -5.79 12.48 5.45
C TRP A 40 -5.52 11.65 4.18
N MET A 41 -6.13 12.01 3.05
CA MET A 41 -5.92 11.33 1.77
C MET A 41 -4.47 11.38 1.28
N LYS A 42 -3.69 12.40 1.65
CA LYS A 42 -2.25 12.46 1.31
C LYS A 42 -1.43 11.39 2.03
N TYR A 43 -1.87 10.94 3.21
CA TYR A 43 -1.17 9.93 4.00
C TYR A 43 -1.57 8.49 3.64
N VAL A 44 -2.71 8.30 2.96
CA VAL A 44 -3.20 6.97 2.56
C VAL A 44 -2.15 6.19 1.74
N PRO A 45 -1.52 6.74 0.69
CA PRO A 45 -0.51 6.01 -0.07
C PRO A 45 0.68 5.57 0.80
N VAL A 46 1.19 6.47 1.65
CA VAL A 46 2.34 6.21 2.51
C VAL A 46 2.04 5.11 3.53
N ALA A 47 0.87 5.18 4.18
CA ALA A 47 0.45 4.18 5.15
C ALA A 47 0.28 2.79 4.50
N LEU A 48 -0.26 2.75 3.28
CA LEU A 48 -0.38 1.51 2.51
C LEU A 48 0.99 0.92 2.20
N PHE A 49 1.94 1.71 1.68
CA PHE A 49 3.30 1.21 1.42
C PHE A 49 4.00 0.73 2.69
N ALA A 50 3.83 1.42 3.82
CA ALA A 50 4.39 1.00 5.10
C ALA A 50 3.80 -0.34 5.57
N ALA A 51 2.47 -0.49 5.51
CA ALA A 51 1.78 -1.72 5.90
C ALA A 51 2.14 -2.91 4.98
N LEU A 52 2.23 -2.67 3.66
CA LEU A 52 2.64 -3.68 2.69
C LEU A 52 4.08 -4.13 2.92
N SER A 53 5.01 -3.19 3.11
CA SER A 53 6.43 -3.50 3.38
C SER A 53 6.59 -4.25 4.70
N PHE A 54 5.85 -3.84 5.74
CA PHE A 54 5.85 -4.52 7.03
C PHE A 54 5.35 -5.96 6.88
N LYS A 55 4.21 -6.16 6.20
CA LYS A 55 3.68 -7.50 5.94
C LYS A 55 4.69 -8.36 5.18
N ASP A 56 5.30 -7.83 4.12
CA ASP A 56 6.25 -8.56 3.27
C ASP A 56 7.49 -9.04 4.03
N VAL A 57 7.99 -8.22 4.97
CA VAL A 57 9.15 -8.54 5.79
C VAL A 57 8.81 -9.51 6.92
N PHE A 58 7.72 -9.29 7.65
CA PHE A 58 7.41 -10.02 8.89
C PHE A 58 6.51 -11.25 8.70
N ILE A 59 5.73 -11.31 7.62
CA ILE A 59 4.75 -12.37 7.40
C ILE A 59 5.15 -13.11 6.11
N THR A 60 5.94 -14.17 6.27
CA THR A 60 6.22 -15.13 5.20
C THR A 60 5.43 -16.42 5.52
N HIS A 61 4.52 -16.80 4.62
CA HIS A 61 3.75 -18.06 4.69
C HIS A 61 3.06 -18.33 6.05
N GLU A 62 2.27 -17.36 6.53
CA GLU A 62 1.35 -17.51 7.69
C GLU A 62 2.01 -17.72 9.06
N HIS A 63 3.34 -17.77 9.14
CA HIS A 63 4.10 -17.79 10.38
C HIS A 63 4.85 -16.48 10.63
N LEU A 64 4.81 -16.00 11.88
CA LEU A 64 5.60 -14.86 12.33
C LEU A 64 7.06 -15.31 12.53
N ASP A 65 7.84 -15.31 11.46
CA ASP A 65 9.26 -15.64 11.50
C ASP A 65 10.09 -14.44 11.99
N ILE A 66 10.06 -14.24 13.31
CA ILE A 66 10.76 -13.15 14.01
C ILE A 66 12.21 -13.55 14.34
N ALA A 67 12.54 -14.85 14.37
CA ALA A 67 13.76 -15.34 15.00
C ALA A 67 14.97 -15.53 14.05
N TRP A 68 14.78 -15.88 12.77
CA TRP A 68 15.91 -16.21 11.89
C TRP A 68 15.68 -15.90 10.40
N ASN A 69 15.15 -14.70 10.11
CA ASN A 69 14.87 -14.30 8.74
C ASN A 69 15.85 -13.21 8.26
N ILE A 70 16.59 -13.50 7.18
CA ILE A 70 17.49 -12.58 6.47
C ILE A 70 16.78 -11.25 6.11
N LYS A 71 15.46 -11.29 5.92
CA LYS A 71 14.63 -10.11 5.63
C LYS A 71 14.62 -9.07 6.76
N ILE A 72 14.81 -9.46 8.03
CA ILE A 72 14.84 -8.52 9.16
C ILE A 72 16.13 -7.68 9.13
N VAL A 73 17.27 -8.30 8.78
CA VAL A 73 18.54 -7.59 8.59
C VAL A 73 18.46 -6.64 7.41
N ALA A 74 17.82 -7.08 6.31
CA ALA A 74 17.53 -6.23 5.15
C ALA A 74 16.69 -5.00 5.52
N MET A 75 15.63 -5.20 6.31
CA MET A 75 14.76 -4.13 6.80
C MET A 75 15.52 -3.13 7.67
N LEU A 76 16.35 -3.59 8.59
CA LEU A 76 17.12 -2.71 9.49
C LEU A 76 18.12 -1.84 8.70
N PHE A 77 18.75 -2.42 7.67
CA PHE A 77 19.61 -1.69 6.74
C PHE A 77 18.84 -0.63 5.94
N VAL A 78 17.68 -1.00 5.37
CA VAL A 78 16.83 -0.09 4.60
C VAL A 78 16.28 1.02 5.49
N ALA A 79 15.88 0.72 6.72
CA ALA A 79 15.41 1.71 7.69
C ALA A 79 16.49 2.74 8.03
N GLY A 80 17.76 2.32 8.17
CA GLY A 80 18.90 3.22 8.37
C GLY A 80 19.12 4.17 7.19
N VAL A 81 19.04 3.66 5.96
CA VAL A 81 19.18 4.47 4.74
C VAL A 81 18.00 5.43 4.56
N ALA A 82 16.78 4.97 4.86
CA ALA A 82 15.55 5.77 4.79
C ALA A 82 15.58 6.96 5.77
N TYR A 83 16.04 6.74 7.01
CA TYR A 83 16.13 7.79 8.03
C TYR A 83 17.02 8.96 7.60
N LYS A 84 18.13 8.65 6.90
CA LYS A 84 19.09 9.67 6.44
C LYS A 84 18.55 10.52 5.28
N THR A 85 17.66 9.96 4.45
CA THR A 85 17.33 10.56 3.15
C THR A 85 16.12 11.50 3.17
N ARG A 86 15.22 11.41 4.18
CA ARG A 86 14.02 12.27 4.38
C ARG A 86 13.10 12.46 3.15
N SER A 87 13.32 11.74 2.05
CA SER A 87 12.57 11.82 0.79
C SER A 87 11.94 10.47 0.48
N MET A 88 10.62 10.46 0.32
CA MET A 88 9.85 9.23 0.10
C MET A 88 10.21 8.52 -1.19
N ALA A 89 10.46 9.26 -2.28
CA ALA A 89 10.83 8.68 -3.57
C ALA A 89 12.21 8.00 -3.52
N LEU A 90 13.19 8.65 -2.89
CA LEU A 90 14.53 8.08 -2.74
C LEU A 90 14.52 6.85 -1.83
N SER A 91 13.70 6.85 -0.76
CA SER A 91 13.56 5.71 0.14
C SER A 91 13.03 4.45 -0.57
N VAL A 92 12.09 4.61 -1.50
CA VAL A 92 11.53 3.50 -2.29
C VAL A 92 12.59 2.92 -3.22
N ILE A 93 13.34 3.78 -3.94
CA ILE A 93 14.40 3.35 -4.87
C ILE A 93 15.51 2.61 -4.13
N THR A 94 15.97 3.13 -2.99
CA THR A 94 17.00 2.48 -2.18
C THR A 94 16.50 1.18 -1.56
N GLY A 95 15.23 1.11 -1.14
CA GLY A 95 14.62 -0.11 -0.62
C GLY A 95 14.57 -1.22 -1.68
N LEU A 96 14.12 -0.88 -2.90
CA LEU A 96 14.11 -1.82 -4.03
C LEU A 96 15.52 -2.32 -4.36
N ALA A 97 16.51 -1.41 -4.40
CA ALA A 97 17.89 -1.75 -4.71
C ALA A 97 18.51 -2.68 -3.65
N SER A 98 18.27 -2.44 -2.36
CA SER A 98 18.76 -3.30 -1.28
C SER A 98 18.12 -4.69 -1.32
N VAL A 99 16.80 -4.79 -1.53
CA VAL A 99 16.13 -6.10 -1.65
C VAL A 99 16.64 -6.85 -2.87
N PHE A 100 16.83 -6.16 -3.99
CA PHE A 100 17.39 -6.77 -5.20
C PHE A 100 18.81 -7.32 -4.99
N LEU A 101 19.70 -6.53 -4.35
CA LEU A 101 21.06 -6.96 -4.04
C LEU A 101 21.10 -8.14 -3.05
N LEU A 102 20.24 -8.11 -2.02
CA LEU A 102 20.16 -9.18 -1.03
C LEU A 102 19.47 -10.44 -1.55
N SER A 103 18.59 -10.33 -2.54
CA SER A 103 17.97 -11.49 -3.20
C SER A 103 18.88 -12.14 -4.24
N MET A 104 19.94 -11.44 -4.68
CA MET A 104 20.92 -11.95 -5.65
C MET A 104 22.10 -12.66 -4.99
N LEU A 105 22.24 -12.54 -3.66
CA LEU A 105 23.20 -13.25 -2.82
C LEU A 105 22.56 -14.52 -2.24
#